data_AF-A0A067LZ18-F1
#
_entry.id   AF-A0A067LZ18-F1
#
_cell.length_a   1.000
_cell.length_b   1.000
_cell.length_c   1.000
_cell.angle_alpha   90.00
_cell.angle_beta   90.00
_cell.angle_gamma   90.00
#
_symmetry.space_group_name_H-M   'P 1'
#
loop_
_entity.id
_entity.type
_entity.pdbx_description
1 polymer ?
#
loop_
_entity_poly.entity_id
_entity_poly.type
_entity_poly.pdbx_seq_one_letter_code
_entity_poly.pdbx_strand_id
1 'polypeptide(L)'
;MALADVLLALAPAALPDRLTSYQPGRTPLSSPQAVGTAIALYLALVFSIRAFMRDRPPIRLNTLFQIHNIYLTLGSGLLLALVLEEIVPIVWKHGFFYGICGKGAWTSRLEFYYIINYYIKYVELLDTVFLALKKKPLAFLHVFHHSATAVLCYVQLQGHTSVSWVPIALNLTVHVFYYYATAGGRRIWWKKHLTTMQITQFVIDLFTVYYAYYSYIAATYFPHLPHQGNCYGKENAAVIGSTLLTSYLFLFIDFYIRTYKPATKAPQKIVANGNGNGNAH
;
A
#
# COMPACT_ATOMS: atom_id res chain seq x y z
N MET A 1 -18.80 16.80 -17.98
CA MET A 1 -18.26 15.63 -18.71
C MET A 1 -17.24 15.00 -17.78
N ALA A 2 -17.39 13.72 -17.45
CA ALA A 2 -16.52 13.07 -16.48
C ALA A 2 -15.10 12.88 -17.07
N LEU A 3 -14.05 12.98 -16.27
CA LEU A 3 -12.68 12.70 -16.70
C LEU A 3 -12.57 11.31 -17.30
N ALA A 4 -13.29 10.34 -16.71
CA ALA A 4 -13.39 8.99 -17.24
C ALA A 4 -13.91 8.95 -18.69
N ASP A 5 -14.92 9.76 -19.02
CA ASP A 5 -15.53 9.80 -20.34
C ASP A 5 -14.57 10.42 -21.38
N VAL A 6 -13.79 11.43 -20.97
CA VAL A 6 -12.75 12.05 -21.81
C VAL A 6 -11.63 11.06 -22.12
N LEU A 7 -11.19 10.27 -21.13
CA LEU A 7 -10.15 9.25 -21.34
C LEU A 7 -10.63 8.10 -22.20
N LEU A 8 -11.89 7.67 -22.03
CA LEU A 8 -12.52 6.67 -22.89
C LEU A 8 -12.59 7.13 -24.34
N ALA A 9 -12.82 8.42 -24.59
CA ALA A 9 -12.80 8.99 -25.94
C ALA A 9 -11.40 9.02 -26.58
N LEU A 10 -10.33 8.95 -25.78
CA LEU A 10 -8.94 8.92 -26.23
C LEU A 10 -8.37 7.50 -26.37
N ALA A 11 -9.06 6.47 -25.85
CA ALA A 11 -8.60 5.09 -25.85
C ALA A 11 -8.91 4.40 -27.21
N PRO A 12 -7.90 3.86 -27.91
CA PRO A 12 -8.14 3.13 -29.15
C PRO A 12 -8.66 1.71 -28.86
N ALA A 13 -9.77 1.35 -29.53
CA ALA A 13 -10.46 0.05 -29.51
C ALA A 13 -11.14 -0.36 -28.19
N ALA A 14 -12.27 -1.09 -28.31
CA ALA A 14 -12.95 -1.72 -27.19
C ALA A 14 -12.02 -2.74 -26.52
N LEU A 15 -11.59 -2.45 -25.29
CA LEU A 15 -10.78 -3.36 -24.51
C LEU A 15 -11.57 -4.65 -24.21
N PRO A 16 -10.95 -5.84 -24.30
CA PRO A 16 -11.59 -7.10 -23.94
C PRO A 16 -12.15 -7.10 -22.51
N ASP A 17 -13.32 -7.72 -22.30
CA ASP A 17 -14.01 -7.75 -20.99
C ASP A 17 -13.16 -8.25 -19.83
N ARG A 18 -12.21 -9.15 -20.09
CA ARG A 18 -11.25 -9.67 -19.09
C ARG A 18 -10.30 -8.61 -18.52
N LEU A 19 -10.15 -7.48 -19.20
CA LEU A 19 -9.32 -6.34 -18.80
C LEU A 19 -10.14 -5.22 -18.15
N THR A 20 -11.46 -5.18 -18.40
CA THR A 20 -12.36 -4.12 -17.90
C THR A 20 -13.20 -4.58 -16.71
N SER A 21 -13.42 -5.88 -16.54
CA SER A 21 -14.09 -6.47 -15.37
C SER A 21 -13.28 -7.62 -14.80
N TYR A 22 -13.33 -7.77 -13.48
CA TYR A 22 -12.53 -8.74 -12.76
C TYR A 22 -13.13 -10.13 -12.88
N GLN A 23 -12.42 -11.04 -13.58
CA GLN A 23 -12.81 -12.42 -13.76
C GLN A 23 -11.76 -13.35 -13.14
N PRO A 24 -12.07 -14.01 -12.01
CA PRO A 24 -11.18 -15.00 -11.40
C PRO A 24 -10.71 -16.06 -12.40
N GLY A 25 -9.40 -16.26 -12.50
CA GLY A 25 -8.77 -17.20 -13.43
C GLY A 25 -8.71 -16.78 -14.91
N ARG A 26 -9.33 -15.66 -15.32
CA ARG A 26 -9.30 -15.15 -16.70
C ARG A 26 -8.60 -13.80 -16.85
N THR A 27 -8.83 -12.89 -15.91
CA THR A 27 -8.06 -11.64 -15.82
C THR A 27 -6.59 -11.97 -15.53
N PRO A 28 -5.62 -11.30 -16.18
CA PRO A 28 -4.21 -11.53 -15.87
C PRO A 28 -3.92 -11.39 -14.37
N LEU A 29 -3.12 -12.32 -13.82
CA LEU A 29 -2.80 -12.36 -12.38
C LEU A 29 -4.03 -12.47 -11.45
N SER A 30 -5.13 -13.10 -11.89
CA SER A 30 -6.33 -13.31 -11.06
C SER A 30 -6.51 -14.74 -10.51
N SER A 31 -5.48 -15.59 -10.60
CA SER A 31 -5.46 -16.92 -9.96
C SER A 31 -4.46 -16.97 -8.80
N PRO A 32 -4.73 -17.77 -7.75
CA PRO A 32 -3.80 -17.93 -6.63
C PRO A 32 -2.41 -18.38 -7.07
N GLN A 33 -2.34 -19.26 -8.08
CA GLN A 33 -1.07 -19.76 -8.62
C GLN A 33 -0.30 -18.65 -9.34
N ALA A 34 -0.98 -17.81 -10.12
CA ALA A 34 -0.34 -16.70 -10.83
C ALA A 34 0.20 -15.66 -9.83
N VAL A 35 -0.58 -15.31 -8.81
CA VAL A 35 -0.16 -14.37 -7.76
C VAL A 35 1.00 -14.94 -6.96
N GLY A 36 0.88 -16.18 -6.48
CA GLY A 36 1.94 -16.85 -5.71
C GLY A 36 3.25 -16.96 -6.51
N THR A 37 3.15 -17.33 -7.79
CA THR A 37 4.32 -17.40 -8.68
C THR A 37 4.95 -16.03 -8.89
N ALA A 38 4.15 -14.99 -9.13
CA ALA A 38 4.66 -13.63 -9.33
C ALA A 38 5.42 -13.13 -8.09
N ILE A 39 4.88 -13.35 -6.88
CA ILE A 39 5.53 -12.96 -5.63
C ILE A 39 6.79 -13.80 -5.36
N ALA A 40 6.77 -15.11 -5.63
CA ALA A 40 7.94 -15.97 -5.48
C ALA A 40 9.07 -15.54 -6.43
N LEU A 41 8.75 -15.30 -7.71
CA LEU A 41 9.70 -14.80 -8.71
C LEU A 41 10.25 -13.43 -8.32
N TYR A 42 9.40 -12.54 -7.83
CA TYR A 42 9.80 -11.24 -7.31
C TYR A 42 10.83 -11.37 -6.17
N LEU A 43 10.54 -12.17 -5.15
CA LEU A 43 11.45 -12.37 -4.02
C LEU A 43 12.76 -13.00 -4.48
N ALA A 44 12.69 -14.05 -5.31
CA ALA A 44 13.86 -14.70 -5.88
C ALA A 44 14.73 -13.71 -6.67
N LEU A 45 14.13 -12.86 -7.49
CA LEU A 45 14.82 -11.82 -8.26
C LEU A 45 15.53 -10.83 -7.33
N VAL A 46 14.83 -10.26 -6.34
CA VAL A 46 15.39 -9.24 -5.42
C VAL A 46 16.56 -9.81 -4.63
N PHE A 47 16.43 -11.03 -4.08
CA PHE A 47 17.51 -11.67 -3.33
C PHE A 47 18.68 -12.10 -4.22
N SER A 48 18.40 -12.56 -5.46
CA SER A 48 19.44 -12.89 -6.44
C SER A 48 20.22 -11.65 -6.85
N ILE A 49 19.55 -10.53 -7.15
CA ILE A 49 20.21 -9.25 -7.44
C ILE A 49 21.05 -8.81 -6.25
N ARG A 50 20.53 -8.92 -5.02
CA ARG A 50 21.28 -8.55 -3.82
C ARG A 50 22.56 -9.38 -3.65
N ALA A 51 22.48 -10.69 -3.88
CA ALA A 51 23.63 -11.59 -3.83
C ALA A 51 24.64 -11.24 -4.93
N PHE A 52 24.18 -11.08 -6.17
CA PHE A 52 24.99 -10.71 -7.32
C PHE A 52 25.69 -9.37 -7.17
N MET A 53 25.02 -8.40 -6.53
CA MET A 53 25.57 -7.09 -6.28
C MET A 53 26.59 -7.07 -5.13
N ARG A 54 26.72 -8.12 -4.30
CA ARG A 54 27.57 -8.12 -3.10
C ARG A 54 28.98 -7.59 -3.38
N ASP A 55 29.63 -8.11 -4.41
CA ASP A 55 31.02 -7.81 -4.75
C ASP A 55 31.16 -6.76 -5.88
N ARG A 56 30.06 -6.07 -6.25
CA ARG A 56 30.02 -5.11 -7.36
C ARG A 56 29.80 -3.67 -6.88
N PRO A 57 30.29 -2.64 -7.60
CA PRO A 57 29.95 -1.25 -7.28
C PRO A 57 28.45 -0.97 -7.51
N PRO A 58 27.83 -0.02 -6.78
CA PRO A 58 26.42 0.34 -6.96
C PRO A 58 26.16 0.91 -8.35
N ILE A 59 25.07 0.48 -8.99
CA ILE A 59 24.72 0.93 -10.35
C ILE A 59 24.01 2.29 -10.28
N ARG A 60 24.44 3.23 -11.11
CA ARG A 60 23.83 4.58 -11.21
C ARG A 60 22.62 4.57 -12.15
N LEU A 61 21.44 4.24 -11.62
CA LEU A 61 20.17 4.22 -12.37
C LEU A 61 19.27 5.43 -12.06
N ASN A 62 19.85 6.61 -11.83
CA ASN A 62 19.08 7.76 -11.32
C ASN A 62 17.99 8.23 -12.29
N THR A 63 18.28 8.33 -13.59
CA THR A 63 17.30 8.76 -14.60
C THR A 63 16.15 7.76 -14.72
N LEU A 64 16.46 6.46 -14.79
CA LEU A 64 15.43 5.42 -14.88
C LEU A 64 14.56 5.37 -13.62
N PHE A 65 15.17 5.52 -12.45
CA PHE A 65 14.45 5.63 -11.18
C PHE A 65 13.56 6.88 -11.11
N GLN A 66 14.01 8.02 -11.67
CA GLN A 66 13.19 9.23 -11.76
C GLN A 66 12.00 9.05 -12.70
N ILE A 67 12.21 8.48 -13.89
CA ILE A 67 11.14 8.19 -14.85
C ILE A 67 10.10 7.25 -14.21
N HIS A 68 10.56 6.20 -13.52
CA HIS A 68 9.70 5.28 -12.79
C HIS A 68 8.83 5.98 -11.74
N ASN A 69 9.44 6.83 -10.89
CA ASN A 69 8.71 7.59 -9.87
C ASN A 69 7.73 8.60 -10.48
N ILE A 70 8.09 9.26 -11.60
CA ILE A 70 7.18 10.19 -12.29
C ILE A 70 5.97 9.42 -12.84
N TYR A 71 6.21 8.28 -13.49
CA TYR A 71 5.14 7.40 -13.96
C TYR A 71 4.20 6.98 -12.83
N LEU A 72 4.75 6.53 -11.69
CA LEU A 72 3.95 6.15 -10.52
C LEU A 72 3.22 7.35 -9.90
N THR A 73 3.82 8.54 -9.89
CA THR A 73 3.16 9.77 -9.40
C THR A 73 1.94 10.11 -10.25
N LEU A 74 2.13 10.20 -11.58
CA LEU A 74 1.08 10.59 -12.52
C LEU A 74 -0.02 9.53 -12.58
N GLY A 75 0.35 8.25 -12.63
CA GLY A 75 -0.58 7.14 -12.61
C GLY A 75 -1.40 7.10 -11.32
N SER A 76 -0.76 7.28 -10.16
CA SER A 76 -1.46 7.29 -8.87
C SER A 76 -2.39 8.51 -8.72
N GLY A 77 -1.94 9.68 -9.19
CA GLY A 77 -2.74 10.91 -9.15
C GLY A 77 -3.95 10.86 -10.08
N LEU A 78 -3.77 10.35 -11.30
CA LEU A 78 -4.86 10.13 -12.24
C LEU A 78 -5.87 9.12 -11.68
N LEU A 79 -5.38 7.99 -11.16
CA LEU A 79 -6.24 6.97 -10.59
C LEU A 79 -7.01 7.48 -9.36
N LEU A 80 -6.37 8.29 -8.51
CA LEU A 80 -7.03 8.94 -7.39
C LEU A 80 -8.18 9.85 -7.86
N ALA A 81 -7.94 10.68 -8.89
CA ALA A 81 -8.97 11.55 -9.44
C ALA A 81 -10.17 10.73 -9.97
N LEU A 82 -9.91 9.62 -10.68
CA LEU A 82 -10.96 8.75 -11.20
C LEU A 82 -11.75 8.03 -10.10
N VAL A 83 -11.07 7.53 -9.05
CA VAL A 83 -11.73 6.92 -7.89
C VAL A 83 -12.61 7.95 -7.17
N LEU A 84 -12.10 9.17 -6.96
CA LEU A 84 -12.86 10.24 -6.30
C LEU A 84 -14.06 10.71 -7.14
N GLU A 85 -13.89 10.85 -8.46
CA GLU A 85 -14.96 11.21 -9.38
C GLU A 85 -16.14 10.22 -9.32
N GLU A 86 -15.86 8.93 -9.14
CA GLU A 86 -16.89 7.89 -9.04
C GLU A 86 -17.50 7.80 -7.63
N ILE A 87 -16.70 7.84 -6.56
CA ILE A 87 -17.17 7.55 -5.20
C ILE A 87 -17.78 8.76 -4.48
N VAL A 88 -17.30 9.98 -4.75
CA VAL A 88 -17.77 11.20 -4.06
C VAL A 88 -19.28 11.42 -4.30
N PRO A 89 -19.82 11.31 -5.53
CA PRO A 89 -21.26 11.43 -5.76
C PRO A 89 -22.09 10.36 -5.03
N ILE A 90 -21.58 9.12 -4.94
CA ILE A 90 -22.24 8.01 -4.25
C ILE A 90 -22.35 8.32 -2.75
N VAL A 91 -21.23 8.73 -2.14
CA VAL A 91 -21.17 9.10 -0.72
C VAL A 91 -22.04 10.33 -0.43
N TRP A 92 -22.00 11.34 -1.29
CA TRP A 92 -22.79 12.56 -1.11
C TRP A 92 -24.29 12.29 -1.16
N LYS A 93 -24.75 11.42 -2.07
CA LYS A 93 -26.17 11.13 -2.28
C LYS A 93 -26.75 10.14 -1.27
N HIS A 94 -25.98 9.14 -0.87
CA HIS A 94 -26.47 8.02 -0.06
C HIS A 94 -25.85 7.93 1.35
N GLY A 95 -24.90 8.81 1.66
CA GLY A 95 -24.18 8.84 2.94
C GLY A 95 -22.94 7.95 2.96
N PHE A 96 -22.08 8.20 3.95
CA PHE A 96 -20.80 7.50 4.08
C PHE A 96 -20.95 5.99 4.29
N PHE A 97 -21.90 5.56 5.14
CA PHE A 97 -22.15 4.13 5.39
C PHE A 97 -22.48 3.39 4.09
N TYR A 98 -23.36 3.95 3.25
CA TYR A 98 -23.66 3.35 1.95
C TYR A 98 -22.43 3.34 1.03
N GLY A 99 -21.59 4.39 1.06
CA GLY A 99 -20.35 4.42 0.29
C GLY A 99 -19.34 3.34 0.67
N ILE A 100 -19.29 2.92 1.94
CA ILE A 100 -18.33 1.90 2.40
C ILE A 100 -18.90 0.47 2.44
N CYS A 101 -20.22 0.33 2.50
CA CYS A 101 -20.89 -0.96 2.73
C CYS A 101 -21.95 -1.31 1.67
N GLY A 102 -22.39 -0.34 0.87
CA GLY A 102 -23.43 -0.55 -0.12
C GLY A 102 -22.93 -1.35 -1.32
N LYS A 103 -23.73 -2.33 -1.77
CA LYS A 103 -23.45 -3.07 -3.01
C LYS A 103 -23.32 -2.14 -4.22
N GLY A 104 -24.13 -1.08 -4.28
CA GLY A 104 -24.07 -0.08 -5.34
C GLY A 104 -22.85 0.85 -5.28
N ALA A 105 -22.03 0.78 -4.22
CA ALA A 105 -20.74 1.47 -4.18
C ALA A 105 -19.66 0.71 -4.96
N TRP A 106 -19.80 -0.62 -5.14
CA TRP A 106 -18.94 -1.40 -6.04
C TRP A 106 -19.46 -1.31 -7.48
N THR A 107 -19.16 -0.21 -8.16
CA THR A 107 -19.54 -0.02 -9.56
C THR A 107 -18.53 -0.71 -10.50
N SER A 108 -18.94 -0.98 -11.74
CA SER A 108 -18.03 -1.54 -12.76
C SER A 108 -16.84 -0.63 -13.06
N ARG A 109 -17.05 0.70 -13.01
CA ARG A 109 -15.96 1.69 -13.17
C ARG A 109 -14.97 1.60 -12.01
N LEU A 110 -15.48 1.54 -10.78
CA LEU A 110 -14.63 1.41 -9.60
C LEU A 110 -13.86 0.08 -9.57
N GLU A 111 -14.50 -1.03 -9.97
CA GLU A 111 -13.84 -2.32 -10.14
C GLU A 111 -12.68 -2.23 -11.14
N PHE A 112 -12.90 -1.59 -12.29
CA PHE A 112 -11.83 -1.37 -13.27
C PHE A 112 -10.68 -0.55 -12.69
N TYR A 113 -10.97 0.51 -11.94
CA TYR A 113 -9.93 1.29 -11.25
C TYR A 113 -9.16 0.47 -10.23
N TYR A 114 -9.81 -0.47 -9.53
CA TYR A 114 -9.12 -1.39 -8.62
C TYR A 114 -8.23 -2.38 -9.34
N ILE A 115 -8.62 -2.85 -10.53
CA ILE A 115 -7.75 -3.67 -11.39
C ILE A 115 -6.51 -2.87 -11.81
N ILE A 116 -6.67 -1.59 -12.18
CA ILE A 116 -5.52 -0.72 -12.50
C ILE A 116 -4.63 -0.53 -11.27
N ASN A 117 -5.22 -0.22 -10.10
CA ASN A 117 -4.48 -0.10 -8.84
C ASN A 117 -3.67 -1.38 -8.54
N TYR A 118 -4.29 -2.55 -8.73
CA TYR A 118 -3.66 -3.84 -8.53
C TYR A 118 -2.44 -4.04 -9.42
N TYR A 119 -2.52 -3.68 -10.71
CA TYR A 119 -1.35 -3.73 -11.59
C TYR A 119 -0.28 -2.72 -11.25
N ILE A 120 -0.65 -1.51 -10.79
CA ILE A 120 0.32 -0.53 -10.28
C ILE A 120 1.13 -1.13 -9.13
N LYS A 121 0.54 -1.96 -8.25
CA LYS A 121 1.29 -2.64 -7.17
C LYS A 121 2.38 -3.59 -7.66
N TYR A 122 2.20 -4.22 -8.82
CA TYR A 122 3.29 -5.00 -9.44
C TYR A 122 4.37 -4.11 -10.02
N VAL A 123 4.01 -2.95 -10.59
CA VAL A 123 5.00 -1.97 -11.06
C VAL A 123 5.81 -1.41 -9.89
N GLU A 124 5.17 -1.14 -8.74
CA GLU A 124 5.84 -0.72 -7.50
C GLU A 124 6.87 -1.74 -6.98
N LEU A 125 6.80 -3.03 -7.37
CA LEU A 125 7.83 -4.01 -7.00
C LEU A 125 9.21 -3.64 -7.56
N LEU A 126 9.25 -2.90 -8.68
CA LEU A 126 10.50 -2.41 -9.28
C LEU A 126 11.26 -1.46 -8.36
N ASP A 127 10.60 -0.77 -7.41
CA ASP A 127 11.30 0.07 -6.42
C ASP A 127 12.34 -0.72 -5.65
N THR A 128 11.96 -1.93 -5.21
CA THR A 128 12.86 -2.81 -4.45
C THR A 128 14.00 -3.33 -5.32
N VAL A 129 13.76 -3.53 -6.62
CA VAL A 129 14.79 -3.88 -7.61
C VAL A 129 15.79 -2.74 -7.77
N PHE A 130 15.32 -1.50 -7.92
CA PHE A 130 16.19 -0.33 -7.98
C PHE A 130 17.01 -0.16 -6.70
N LEU A 131 16.41 -0.37 -5.52
CA LEU A 131 17.13 -0.32 -4.25
C LEU A 131 18.22 -1.39 -4.17
N ALA A 132 17.94 -2.62 -4.62
CA ALA A 132 18.91 -3.71 -4.67
C ALA A 132 20.09 -3.36 -5.60
N LEU A 133 19.82 -2.89 -6.82
CA LEU A 133 20.84 -2.49 -7.80
C LEU A 133 21.68 -1.29 -7.34
N LYS A 134 21.09 -0.39 -6.55
CA LYS A 134 21.78 0.79 -5.98
C LYS A 134 22.49 0.50 -4.65
N LYS A 135 22.51 -0.76 -4.19
CA LYS A 135 23.02 -1.17 -2.86
C LYS A 135 22.44 -0.35 -1.70
N LYS A 136 21.16 0.01 -1.80
CA LYS A 136 20.43 0.66 -0.70
C LYS A 136 19.89 -0.40 0.27
N PRO A 137 19.77 -0.09 1.56
CA PRO A 137 19.27 -1.05 2.54
C PRO A 137 17.83 -1.44 2.20
N LEU A 138 17.61 -2.73 1.99
CA LEU A 138 16.27 -3.32 1.84
C LEU A 138 15.73 -3.63 3.24
N ALA A 139 14.95 -2.71 3.79
CA ALA A 139 14.26 -2.95 5.05
C ALA A 139 13.23 -4.07 4.90
N PHE A 140 13.09 -4.92 5.92
CA PHE A 140 12.06 -5.96 5.95
C PHE A 140 10.66 -5.37 5.69
N LEU A 141 10.34 -4.24 6.35
CA LEU A 141 9.09 -3.52 6.17
C LEU A 141 8.79 -3.24 4.69
N HIS A 142 9.79 -2.86 3.91
CA HIS A 142 9.60 -2.52 2.50
C HIS A 142 9.27 -3.75 1.66
N VAL A 143 10.10 -4.80 1.74
CA VAL A 143 9.88 -6.04 0.97
C VAL A 143 8.57 -6.71 1.38
N PHE A 144 8.27 -6.76 2.68
CA PHE A 144 7.02 -7.30 3.20
C PHE A 144 5.82 -6.48 2.72
N HIS A 145 5.84 -5.15 2.87
CA HIS A 145 4.75 -4.28 2.44
C HIS A 145 4.48 -4.39 0.93
N HIS A 146 5.50 -4.35 0.08
CA HIS A 146 5.30 -4.41 -1.38
C HIS A 146 4.74 -5.77 -1.83
N SER A 147 5.26 -6.87 -1.28
CA SER A 147 4.76 -8.22 -1.61
C SER A 147 3.35 -8.47 -1.05
N ALA A 148 3.11 -8.14 0.21
CA ALA A 148 1.82 -8.34 0.85
C ALA A 148 0.73 -7.39 0.31
N THR A 149 1.07 -6.18 -0.16
CA THR A 149 0.09 -5.24 -0.73
C THR A 149 -0.45 -5.73 -2.08
N ALA A 150 0.38 -6.37 -2.91
CA ALA A 150 -0.10 -7.03 -4.12
C ALA A 150 -1.09 -8.16 -3.80
N VAL A 151 -0.78 -9.01 -2.81
CA VAL A 151 -1.67 -10.08 -2.34
C VAL A 151 -2.96 -9.50 -1.74
N LEU A 152 -2.85 -8.41 -0.97
CA LEU A 152 -4.00 -7.71 -0.40
C LEU A 152 -4.96 -7.26 -1.50
N CYS A 153 -4.47 -6.56 -2.53
CA CYS A 153 -5.29 -6.12 -3.65
C CYS A 153 -5.96 -7.28 -4.39
N TYR A 154 -5.25 -8.41 -4.58
CA TYR A 154 -5.83 -9.63 -5.14
C TYR A 154 -7.02 -10.14 -4.31
N VAL A 155 -6.83 -10.27 -2.99
CA VAL A 155 -7.87 -10.77 -2.08
C VAL A 155 -9.08 -9.83 -2.03
N GLN A 156 -8.86 -8.51 -2.04
CA GLN A 156 -9.96 -7.52 -2.05
C GLN A 156 -10.75 -7.58 -3.37
N LEU A 157 -10.07 -7.72 -4.52
CA LEU A 157 -10.73 -7.90 -5.82
C LEU A 157 -11.57 -9.19 -5.86
N GLN A 158 -11.05 -10.30 -5.32
CA GLN A 158 -11.81 -11.56 -5.17
C GLN A 158 -13.00 -11.43 -4.21
N GLY A 159 -12.89 -10.52 -3.24
CA GLY A 159 -13.87 -10.28 -2.19
C GLY A 159 -15.00 -9.33 -2.57
N HIS A 160 -14.86 -8.57 -3.66
CA HIS A 160 -15.75 -7.45 -4.01
C HIS A 160 -16.06 -6.53 -2.82
N THR A 161 -15.02 -6.16 -2.08
CA THR A 161 -15.13 -5.40 -0.83
C THR A 161 -15.34 -3.91 -1.08
N SER A 162 -16.59 -3.46 -0.93
CA SER A 162 -16.99 -2.05 -1.17
C SER A 162 -16.19 -1.04 -0.33
N VAL A 163 -15.73 -1.41 0.87
CA VAL A 163 -14.91 -0.55 1.75
C VAL A 163 -13.52 -0.22 1.19
N SER A 164 -13.02 -0.98 0.19
CA SER A 164 -11.64 -0.88 -0.29
C SER A 164 -11.27 0.46 -0.92
N TRP A 165 -12.23 1.30 -1.33
CA TRP A 165 -11.90 2.62 -1.90
C TRP A 165 -11.23 3.52 -0.85
N VAL A 166 -11.54 3.36 0.44
CA VAL A 166 -10.95 4.21 1.49
C VAL A 166 -9.44 3.95 1.60
N PRO A 167 -8.97 2.70 1.83
CA PRO A 167 -7.53 2.40 1.79
C PRO A 167 -6.86 2.76 0.47
N ILE A 168 -7.52 2.53 -0.67
CA ILE A 168 -6.95 2.83 -1.99
C ILE A 168 -6.78 4.34 -2.17
N ALA A 169 -7.80 5.14 -1.91
CA ALA A 169 -7.74 6.60 -2.09
C ALA A 169 -6.71 7.24 -1.14
N LEU A 170 -6.65 6.80 0.12
CA LEU A 170 -5.66 7.30 1.07
C LEU A 170 -4.25 6.86 0.69
N ASN A 171 -4.04 5.60 0.27
CA ASN A 171 -2.75 5.14 -0.22
C ASN A 171 -2.28 5.92 -1.45
N LEU A 172 -3.15 6.13 -2.44
CA LEU A 172 -2.84 6.90 -3.64
C LEU A 172 -2.49 8.35 -3.29
N THR A 173 -3.21 8.97 -2.35
CA THR A 173 -2.90 10.31 -1.85
C THR A 173 -1.50 10.37 -1.27
N VAL A 174 -1.16 9.45 -0.36
CA VAL A 174 0.18 9.36 0.24
C VAL A 174 1.25 9.10 -0.83
N HIS A 175 0.96 8.25 -1.82
CA HIS A 175 1.88 7.92 -2.92
C HIS A 175 2.15 9.14 -3.81
N VAL A 176 1.14 9.97 -4.11
CA VAL A 176 1.34 11.22 -4.86
C VAL A 176 2.33 12.14 -4.12
N PHE A 177 2.17 12.32 -2.80
CA PHE A 177 3.11 13.11 -2.00
C PHE A 177 4.50 12.46 -1.91
N TYR A 178 4.58 11.14 -1.75
CA TYR A 178 5.84 10.40 -1.67
C TYR A 178 6.65 10.52 -2.97
N TYR A 179 6.04 10.18 -4.10
CA TYR A 179 6.75 10.13 -5.38
C TYR A 179 7.10 11.52 -5.91
N TYR A 180 6.22 12.51 -5.71
CA TYR A 180 6.53 13.91 -5.99
C TYR A 180 7.79 14.37 -5.25
N ALA A 181 7.90 13.99 -3.97
CA ALA A 181 9.07 14.31 -3.18
C ALA A 181 10.33 13.62 -3.77
N THR A 182 10.28 12.32 -4.09
CA THR A 182 11.44 11.59 -4.62
C THR A 182 11.84 11.96 -6.05
N ALA A 183 10.91 12.45 -6.88
CA ALA A 183 11.19 12.88 -8.25
C ALA A 183 12.07 14.14 -8.30
N GLY A 184 11.91 15.05 -7.33
CA GLY A 184 12.62 16.33 -7.29
C GLY A 184 14.12 16.27 -6.97
N GLY A 185 14.69 15.08 -6.70
CA GLY A 185 16.13 14.87 -6.50
C GLY A 185 16.77 15.59 -5.29
N ARG A 186 16.01 16.39 -4.53
CA ARG A 186 16.50 17.16 -3.37
C ARG A 186 16.35 16.39 -2.05
N ARG A 187 17.21 16.71 -1.10
CA ARG A 187 17.17 16.15 0.26
C ARG A 187 15.99 16.78 1.02
N ILE A 188 14.91 16.03 1.12
CA ILE A 188 13.65 16.49 1.71
C ILE A 188 13.75 16.59 3.23
N TRP A 189 13.43 17.76 3.80
CA TRP A 189 13.36 17.93 5.26
C TRP A 189 12.09 17.31 5.86
N TRP A 190 11.00 17.21 5.09
CA TRP A 190 9.69 16.73 5.57
C TRP A 190 9.50 15.20 5.51
N LYS A 191 10.58 14.41 5.51
CA LYS A 191 10.50 12.94 5.54
C LYS A 191 9.74 12.40 6.74
N LYS A 192 9.87 13.07 7.89
CA LYS A 192 9.12 12.74 9.10
C LYS A 192 7.61 12.93 8.91
N HIS A 193 7.20 14.01 8.24
CA HIS A 193 5.78 14.26 7.94
C HIS A 193 5.21 13.20 7.01
N LEU A 194 6.00 12.70 6.05
CA LEU A 194 5.59 11.62 5.16
C LEU A 194 5.32 10.31 5.93
N THR A 195 6.21 9.93 6.84
CA THR A 195 5.99 8.76 7.70
C THR A 195 4.79 8.98 8.63
N THR A 196 4.57 10.19 9.15
CA THR A 196 3.37 10.51 9.93
C THR A 196 2.11 10.37 9.09
N MET A 197 2.09 10.85 7.84
CA MET A 197 0.94 10.70 6.94
C MET A 197 0.63 9.22 6.67
N GLN A 198 1.64 8.38 6.47
CA GLN A 198 1.46 6.92 6.31
C GLN A 198 0.84 6.27 7.55
N ILE A 199 1.30 6.64 8.75
CA ILE A 199 0.72 6.13 9.99
C ILE A 199 -0.74 6.59 10.15
N THR A 200 -1.02 7.86 9.91
CA THR A 200 -2.39 8.40 9.96
C THR A 200 -3.31 7.69 8.96
N GLN A 201 -2.82 7.42 7.74
CA GLN A 201 -3.54 6.66 6.73
C GLN A 201 -3.93 5.27 7.27
N PHE A 202 -2.99 4.49 7.81
CA PHE A 202 -3.30 3.17 8.36
C PHE A 202 -4.28 3.21 9.55
N VAL A 203 -4.23 4.24 10.38
CA VAL A 203 -5.19 4.42 11.48
C VAL A 203 -6.61 4.63 10.94
N ILE A 204 -6.77 5.50 9.95
CA ILE A 204 -8.08 5.76 9.31
C ILE A 204 -8.58 4.51 8.58
N ASP A 205 -7.69 3.81 7.88
CA ASP A 205 -8.01 2.57 7.17
C ASP A 205 -8.52 1.52 8.15
N LEU A 206 -7.79 1.27 9.23
CA LEU A 206 -8.17 0.29 10.26
C LEU A 206 -9.51 0.62 10.90
N PHE A 207 -9.74 1.89 11.27
CA PHE A 207 -11.02 2.31 11.80
C PHE A 207 -12.17 1.97 10.82
N THR A 208 -11.98 2.30 9.55
CA THR A 208 -13.00 2.09 8.52
C THR A 208 -13.23 0.60 8.23
N VAL A 209 -12.19 -0.21 8.06
CA VAL A 209 -12.34 -1.64 7.76
C VAL A 209 -12.86 -2.42 8.95
N TYR A 210 -12.48 -2.09 10.19
CA TYR A 210 -13.03 -2.71 11.37
C TYR A 210 -14.48 -2.32 11.59
N TYR A 211 -14.86 -1.08 11.31
CA TYR A 211 -16.26 -0.66 11.36
C TYR A 211 -17.12 -1.39 10.34
N ALA A 212 -16.64 -1.54 9.10
CA ALA A 212 -17.32 -2.31 8.06
C ALA A 212 -17.43 -3.81 8.43
N TYR A 213 -16.35 -4.39 8.96
CA TYR A 213 -16.33 -5.79 9.40
C TYR A 213 -17.27 -6.02 10.59
N TYR A 214 -17.25 -5.15 11.59
CA TYR A 214 -18.19 -5.18 12.70
C TYR A 214 -19.63 -5.10 12.22
N SER A 215 -19.94 -4.19 11.30
CA SER A 215 -21.29 -4.03 10.74
C SER A 215 -21.74 -5.29 9.99
N TYR A 216 -20.84 -5.93 9.22
CA TYR A 216 -21.11 -7.22 8.58
C TYR A 216 -21.43 -8.32 9.60
N ILE A 217 -20.59 -8.49 10.63
CA ILE A 217 -20.76 -9.53 11.65
C ILE A 217 -22.01 -9.29 12.48
N ALA A 218 -22.27 -8.05 12.91
CA ALA A 218 -23.45 -7.68 13.67
C ALA A 218 -24.72 -7.95 12.86
N ALA A 219 -24.80 -7.46 11.62
CA ALA A 219 -25.98 -7.68 10.78
C ALA A 219 -26.21 -9.16 10.40
N THR A 220 -25.15 -9.96 10.27
CA THR A 220 -25.26 -11.36 9.80
C THR A 220 -25.47 -12.35 10.94
N TYR A 221 -24.74 -12.21 12.04
CA TYR A 221 -24.68 -13.20 13.11
C TYR A 221 -25.33 -12.73 14.42
N PHE A 222 -25.42 -11.41 14.65
CA PHE A 222 -25.91 -10.84 15.92
C PHE A 222 -26.82 -9.63 15.70
N PRO A 223 -28.01 -9.80 15.06
CA PRO A 223 -28.87 -8.69 14.64
C PRO A 223 -29.41 -7.83 15.80
N HIS A 224 -29.26 -8.28 17.04
CA HIS A 224 -29.60 -7.52 18.25
C HIS A 224 -28.55 -6.47 18.63
N LEU A 225 -27.34 -6.55 18.08
CA LEU A 225 -26.28 -5.56 18.32
C LEU A 225 -26.53 -4.29 17.49
N PRO A 226 -26.10 -3.11 17.97
CA PRO A 226 -26.27 -1.87 17.23
C PRO A 226 -25.43 -1.91 15.94
N HIS A 227 -26.10 -1.84 14.79
CA HIS A 227 -25.49 -1.76 13.46
C HIS A 227 -26.30 -0.87 12.52
N GLN A 228 -25.65 -0.25 11.54
CA GLN A 228 -26.33 0.58 10.53
C GLN A 228 -26.83 -0.23 9.31
N GLY A 229 -26.43 -1.50 9.21
CA GLY A 229 -26.81 -2.41 8.14
C GLY A 229 -25.70 -3.42 7.83
N ASN A 230 -25.90 -4.25 6.81
CA ASN A 230 -24.89 -5.19 6.32
C ASN A 230 -23.88 -4.48 5.37
N CYS A 231 -22.68 -5.03 5.25
CA CYS A 231 -21.63 -4.54 4.36
C CYS A 231 -21.32 -5.52 3.23
N TYR A 232 -21.19 -4.99 2.02
CA TYR A 232 -20.93 -5.77 0.83
C TYR A 232 -19.45 -6.15 0.72
N GLY A 233 -19.19 -7.46 0.73
CA GLY A 233 -17.88 -8.07 0.56
C GLY A 233 -17.86 -9.50 1.13
N LYS A 234 -16.80 -10.26 0.82
CA LYS A 234 -16.58 -11.58 1.42
C LYS A 234 -15.87 -11.47 2.78
N GLU A 235 -16.30 -12.28 3.73
CA GLU A 235 -15.76 -12.31 5.10
C GLU A 235 -14.24 -12.59 5.13
N ASN A 236 -13.77 -13.56 4.34
CA ASN A 236 -12.35 -13.90 4.25
C ASN A 236 -11.49 -12.73 3.77
N ALA A 237 -12.00 -11.91 2.84
CA ALA A 237 -11.31 -10.73 2.35
C ALA A 237 -11.23 -9.64 3.43
N ALA A 238 -12.28 -9.48 4.25
CA ALA A 238 -12.26 -8.57 5.39
C ALA A 238 -11.24 -9.00 6.44
N VAL A 239 -11.22 -10.28 6.83
CA VAL A 239 -10.27 -10.82 7.83
C VAL A 239 -8.82 -10.65 7.38
N ILE A 240 -8.51 -11.04 6.14
CA ILE A 240 -7.15 -10.90 5.58
C ILE A 240 -6.77 -9.42 5.47
N GLY A 241 -7.69 -8.57 5.01
CA GLY A 241 -7.49 -7.13 4.90
C GLY A 241 -7.15 -6.49 6.24
N SER A 242 -8.00 -6.69 7.25
CA SER A 242 -7.78 -6.18 8.60
C SER A 242 -6.46 -6.68 9.21
N THR A 243 -6.12 -7.95 9.00
CA THR A 243 -4.86 -8.54 9.52
C THR A 243 -3.64 -7.88 8.89
N LEU A 244 -3.60 -7.73 7.57
CA LEU A 244 -2.47 -7.12 6.86
C LEU A 244 -2.33 -5.63 7.20
N LEU A 245 -3.42 -4.86 7.19
CA LEU A 245 -3.38 -3.44 7.57
C LEU A 245 -2.87 -3.25 9.01
N THR A 246 -3.27 -4.14 9.93
CA THR A 246 -2.81 -4.11 11.31
C THR A 246 -1.30 -4.36 11.38
N SER A 247 -0.81 -5.37 10.64
CA SER A 247 0.62 -5.65 10.56
C SER A 247 1.42 -4.46 10.02
N TYR A 248 0.88 -3.73 9.04
CA TYR A 248 1.52 -2.54 8.49
C TYR A 248 1.61 -1.42 9.53
N LEU A 249 0.51 -1.11 10.22
CA LEU A 249 0.54 -0.08 11.26
C LEU A 249 1.64 -0.35 12.30
N PHE A 250 1.73 -1.59 12.79
CA PHE A 250 2.78 -1.95 13.75
C PHE A 250 4.19 -1.78 13.19
N LEU A 251 4.44 -2.23 11.96
CA LEU A 251 5.76 -2.11 11.34
C LEU A 251 6.14 -0.65 11.04
N PHE A 252 5.18 0.20 10.65
CA PHE A 252 5.41 1.62 10.43
C PHE A 252 5.65 2.38 11.73
N ILE A 253 4.96 2.02 12.81
CA ILE A 253 5.22 2.57 14.16
C ILE A 253 6.62 2.16 14.63
N ASP A 254 7.01 0.89 14.51
CA ASP A 254 8.35 0.43 14.86
C ASP A 254 9.43 1.16 14.05
N PHE A 255 9.23 1.28 12.74
CA PHE A 255 10.12 2.07 11.87
C PHE A 255 10.23 3.53 12.31
N TYR A 256 9.11 4.17 12.65
CA TYR A 256 9.09 5.56 13.11
C TYR A 256 9.85 5.73 14.41
N ILE A 257 9.63 4.85 15.38
CA ILE A 257 10.30 4.87 16.68
C ILE A 257 11.81 4.72 16.49
N ARG A 258 12.26 3.72 15.73
CA ARG A 258 13.69 3.47 15.48
C ARG A 258 14.38 4.58 14.71
N THR A 259 13.67 5.26 13.82
CA THR A 259 14.25 6.29 12.93
C THR A 259 14.25 7.68 13.57
N TYR A 260 13.20 8.03 14.33
CA TYR A 260 12.96 9.42 14.74
C TYR A 260 12.92 9.64 16.25
N LYS A 261 12.76 8.59 17.09
CA LYS A 261 12.92 8.77 18.54
C LYS A 261 14.40 8.61 18.89
N PRO A 262 15.01 9.58 19.59
CA PRO A 262 16.39 9.45 20.03
C PRO A 262 16.49 8.24 20.95
N ALA A 263 17.53 7.41 20.77
CA ALA A 263 17.86 6.38 21.75
C ALA A 263 18.05 7.06 23.10
N THR A 264 17.27 6.67 24.11
CA THR A 264 17.56 7.01 25.50
C THR A 264 18.98 6.51 25.73
N LYS A 265 19.94 7.43 25.94
CA LYS A 265 21.32 7.03 26.28
C LYS A 265 21.21 6.13 27.50
N ALA A 266 21.47 4.83 27.34
CA ALA A 266 21.70 3.97 28.49
C ALA A 266 22.79 4.65 29.34
N PRO A 267 22.63 4.78 30.66
CA PRO A 267 23.64 5.42 31.48
C PRO A 267 24.94 4.64 31.26
N GLN A 268 25.98 5.33 30.79
CA GLN A 268 27.33 4.79 30.77
C GLN A 268 27.63 4.33 32.20
N LYS A 269 27.75 3.02 32.41
CA LYS A 269 28.39 2.51 33.61
C LYS A 269 29.80 3.09 33.59
N ILE A 270 30.06 4.04 34.49
CA ILE A 270 31.41 4.48 34.82
C ILE A 270 32.10 3.23 35.36
N VAL A 271 32.91 2.58 34.52
CA VAL A 271 33.86 1.58 34.98
C VAL A 271 34.97 2.38 35.65
N ALA A 272 34.94 2.43 36.98
CA ALA A 272 36.05 2.96 37.75
C ALA A 272 37.26 2.04 37.52
N ASN A 273 38.23 2.51 36.75
CA ASN A 273 39.55 1.87 36.66
C ASN A 273 40.26 2.07 38.00
N GLY A 274 40.22 1.07 38.86
CA GLY A 274 41.12 0.96 40.00
C GLY A 274 42.50 0.51 39.52
N ASN A 275 43.42 1.46 39.35
CA ASN A 275 44.85 1.15 39.29
C ASN A 275 45.61 2.14 40.18
N GLY A 276 45.62 1.86 41.48
CA GLY A 276 46.48 2.53 42.45
C GLY A 276 47.73 1.69 42.65
N ASN A 277 48.79 1.96 41.87
CA ASN A 277 50.14 1.55 42.24
C ASN A 277 50.92 2.82 42.59
N GLY A 278 51.21 2.99 43.88
CA GLY A 278 51.97 4.12 44.41
C GLY A 278 52.88 3.64 45.53
N ASN A 279 54.11 3.29 45.18
CA ASN A 279 55.23 3.25 46.12
C ASN A 279 55.62 4.69 46.48
N ALA A 280 55.63 5.04 47.77
CA ALA A 280 56.52 6.05 48.35
C ALA A 280 56.51 5.96 49.88
N HIS A 281 57.70 5.64 50.42
CA HIS A 281 58.19 5.71 51.81
C HIS A 281 57.78 4.61 52.80
#